data_AF-A0A3Q7I298-F1
#
_entry.id   AF-A0A3Q7I298-F1
#
_cell.length_a   1.000
_cell.length_b   1.000
_cell.length_c   1.000
_cell.angle_alpha   90.00
_cell.angle_beta   90.00
_cell.angle_gamma   90.00
#
_symmetry.space_group_name_H-M   'P 1'
#
loop_
_entity.id
_entity.type
_entity.pdbx_description
1 polymer ?
#
loop_
_entity_poly.entity_id
_entity_poly.type
_entity_poly.pdbx_seq_one_letter_code
_entity_poly.pdbx_strand_id
1 'polypeptide(L)'
;MDAYTYVSELWRKKQSDVMRFLQRVRCWEYRQLLSMVRVTRPTKPDKVRRLGHKAKKGYVVYRVRVKRSGRKRPISIGVVYAKPTN
;
A
#
# COMPACT_ATOMS: atom_id res chain seq x y z
N MET A 1 -16.58 -19.63 -13.03
CA MET A 1 -15.46 -18.98 -12.32
C MET A 1 -16.02 -17.93 -11.38
N ASP A 2 -15.50 -17.84 -10.16
CA ASP A 2 -15.95 -16.87 -9.14
C ASP A 2 -15.47 -15.43 -9.45
N ALA A 3 -16.25 -14.43 -9.05
CA ALA A 3 -15.97 -13.01 -9.29
C ALA A 3 -14.62 -12.57 -8.69
N TYR A 4 -14.24 -13.13 -7.53
CA TYR A 4 -12.95 -12.82 -6.90
C TYR A 4 -11.75 -13.32 -7.71
N THR A 5 -11.92 -14.38 -8.51
CA THR A 5 -10.89 -14.91 -9.39
C THR A 5 -10.55 -13.91 -10.49
N TYR A 6 -11.56 -13.36 -11.17
CA TYR A 6 -11.37 -12.32 -12.19
C TYR A 6 -10.76 -11.03 -11.63
N VAL A 7 -11.22 -10.59 -10.45
CA VAL A 7 -10.62 -9.43 -9.77
C VAL A 7 -9.14 -9.70 -9.47
N SER A 8 -8.81 -10.90 -8.98
CA SER A 8 -7.42 -11.28 -8.71
C SER A 8 -6.57 -11.28 -9.99
N GLU A 9 -7.09 -11.74 -11.12
CA GLU A 9 -6.40 -11.72 -12.42
C GLU A 9 -6.16 -10.30 -12.94
N LEU A 10 -7.15 -9.42 -12.84
CA LEU A 10 -7.01 -8.00 -13.20
C LEU A 10 -5.86 -7.35 -12.39
N TRP A 11 -5.79 -7.63 -11.10
CA TRP A 11 -4.71 -7.14 -10.24
C TRP A 11 -3.34 -7.79 -10.48
N ARG A 12 -3.26 -8.94 -11.17
CA ARG A 12 -1.99 -9.52 -11.63
C ARG A 12 -1.46 -8.75 -12.84
N LYS A 13 -2.33 -8.33 -13.77
CA LYS A 13 -1.98 -7.53 -14.95
C LYS A 13 -1.88 -6.03 -14.67
N LYS A 14 -1.00 -5.63 -13.74
CA LYS A 14 -0.87 -4.23 -13.26
C LYS A 14 -0.42 -3.23 -14.34
N GLN A 15 0.27 -3.69 -15.37
CA GLN A 15 0.78 -2.84 -16.44
C GLN A 15 -0.26 -2.48 -17.51
N SER A 16 -1.40 -3.18 -17.53
CA SER A 16 -2.53 -2.86 -18.43
C SER A 16 -3.01 -1.42 -18.25
N ASP A 17 -3.52 -0.81 -19.32
CA ASP A 17 -3.91 0.60 -19.31
C ASP A 17 -5.01 0.89 -18.30
N VAL A 18 -5.99 -0.01 -18.18
CA VAL A 18 -7.06 0.07 -17.17
C VAL A 18 -6.50 0.13 -15.76
N MET A 19 -5.58 -0.78 -15.41
CA MET A 19 -4.99 -0.80 -14.08
C MET A 19 -4.06 0.38 -13.83
N ARG A 20 -3.30 0.81 -14.84
CA ARG A 20 -2.41 1.96 -14.76
C ARG A 20 -3.20 3.26 -14.53
N PHE A 21 -4.31 3.43 -15.25
CA PHE A 21 -5.23 4.55 -15.07
C PHE A 21 -5.81 4.57 -13.66
N LEU A 22 -6.41 3.46 -13.21
CA LEU A 22 -6.99 3.34 -11.86
C LEU A 22 -5.95 3.59 -10.76
N GLN A 23 -4.74 3.06 -10.90
CA GLN A 23 -3.67 3.26 -9.93
C GLN A 23 -3.16 4.70 -9.92
N ARG A 24 -3.13 5.40 -11.07
CA ARG A 24 -2.72 6.80 -11.14
C ARG A 24 -3.70 7.70 -10.39
N VAL A 25 -5.00 7.55 -10.65
CA VAL A 25 -6.06 8.31 -9.97
C VAL A 25 -6.03 8.04 -8.46
N ARG A 26 -5.93 6.78 -8.04
CA ARG A 26 -5.81 6.41 -6.62
C ARG A 26 -4.55 6.97 -5.97
N CYS A 27 -3.40 6.89 -6.64
CA CYS A 27 -2.17 7.46 -6.10
C CYS A 27 -2.29 8.96 -5.87
N TRP A 28 -3.01 9.69 -6.73
CA TRP A 28 -3.29 11.11 -6.53
C TRP A 28 -4.17 11.35 -5.29
N GLU A 29 -5.31 10.65 -5.19
CA GLU A 29 -6.21 10.73 -4.02
C GLU A 29 -5.45 10.45 -2.72
N TYR A 30 -4.60 9.42 -2.71
CA TYR A 30 -3.91 8.98 -1.49
C TYR A 30 -2.81 9.95 -1.05
N ARG A 31 -2.31 10.81 -1.94
CA ARG A 31 -1.34 11.85 -1.59
C ARG A 31 -1.99 13.02 -0.86
N GLN A 32 -3.25 13.33 -1.19
CA GLN A 32 -4.02 14.40 -0.56
C GLN A 32 -4.48 14.03 0.85
N LEU A 33 -4.65 12.73 1.12
CA LEU A 33 -5.00 12.21 2.43
C LEU A 33 -3.84 12.26 3.43
N LEU A 34 -4.18 12.22 4.72
CA LEU A 34 -3.24 12.10 5.84
C LEU A 34 -2.41 10.81 5.76
N SER A 35 -1.35 10.74 6.58
CA SER A 35 -0.45 9.58 6.61
C SER A 35 -1.16 8.27 6.99
N MET A 36 -2.18 8.35 7.84
CA MET A 36 -3.02 7.24 8.27
C MET A 36 -4.49 7.66 8.18
N VAL A 37 -5.30 6.90 7.45
CA VAL A 37 -6.73 7.16 7.28
C VAL A 37 -7.52 5.87 7.41
N ARG A 38 -8.62 5.92 8.17
CA ARG A 38 -9.58 4.83 8.24
C ARG A 38 -10.39 4.78 6.95
N VAL A 39 -10.43 3.63 6.30
CA VAL A 39 -11.22 3.43 5.07
C VAL A 39 -12.50 2.65 5.40
N THR A 40 -13.62 3.09 4.83
CA THR A 40 -14.92 2.43 5.04
C THR A 40 -15.03 1.09 4.33
N ARG A 41 -14.41 0.96 3.15
CA ARG A 41 -14.41 -0.27 2.35
C ARG A 41 -12.99 -0.60 1.86
N PRO A 42 -12.61 -1.89 1.78
CA PRO A 42 -11.32 -2.28 1.27
C PRO A 42 -11.21 -2.00 -0.23
N THR A 43 -10.10 -1.40 -0.65
CA THR A 43 -9.81 -1.14 -2.08
C THR A 43 -9.63 -2.43 -2.89
N LYS A 44 -9.22 -3.52 -2.24
CA LYS A 44 -8.96 -4.83 -2.86
C LYS A 44 -9.68 -5.96 -2.12
N PRO A 45 -10.96 -6.23 -2.42
CA PRO A 45 -11.79 -7.18 -1.66
C PRO A 45 -11.34 -8.65 -1.81
N ASP A 46 -10.79 -9.05 -2.96
CA ASP A 46 -10.24 -10.39 -3.21
C ASP A 46 -9.03 -10.69 -2.31
N LYS A 47 -8.09 -9.75 -2.19
CA LYS A 47 -6.89 -9.92 -1.36
C LYS A 47 -7.24 -9.91 0.13
N VAL A 48 -8.14 -9.01 0.52
CA VAL A 48 -8.53 -8.83 1.92
C VAL A 48 -9.27 -10.08 2.43
N ARG A 49 -10.15 -10.69 1.62
CA ARG A 49 -10.73 -12.01 1.93
C ARG A 49 -9.68 -13.10 2.13
N ARG A 50 -8.68 -13.18 1.24
CA ARG A 50 -7.59 -14.17 1.35
C ARG A 50 -6.76 -14.00 2.64
N LEU A 51 -6.66 -12.77 3.15
CA LEU A 51 -5.96 -12.45 4.40
C LEU A 51 -6.84 -12.67 5.66
N GLY A 52 -8.06 -13.20 5.51
CA GLY A 52 -8.94 -13.54 6.63
C GLY A 52 -9.90 -12.44 7.07
N HIS A 53 -9.98 -11.32 6.34
CA HIS A 53 -10.99 -10.30 6.61
C HIS A 53 -12.38 -10.80 6.23
N LYS A 54 -13.33 -10.64 7.16
CA LYS A 54 -14.75 -10.91 6.96
C LYS A 54 -15.54 -9.61 7.01
N ALA A 55 -16.54 -9.46 6.15
CA ALA A 55 -17.43 -8.31 6.15
C ALA A 55 -18.43 -8.41 7.32
N LYS A 56 -17.93 -8.29 8.55
CA LYS A 56 -18.70 -8.30 9.79
C LYS A 56 -18.23 -7.17 10.72
N LYS A 57 -19.07 -6.78 11.66
CA LYS A 57 -18.69 -5.79 12.70
C LYS A 57 -17.43 -6.29 13.44
N GLY A 58 -16.55 -5.37 13.80
CA GLY A 58 -15.26 -5.65 14.43
C GLY A 58 -14.06 -5.72 13.48
N TYR A 59 -14.27 -5.76 12.16
CA TYR A 59 -13.19 -5.61 11.17
C TYR A 59 -13.08 -4.15 10.72
N VAL A 60 -11.86 -3.61 10.73
CA VAL A 60 -11.56 -2.26 10.29
C VAL A 60 -10.35 -2.29 9.37
N VAL A 61 -10.36 -1.45 8.34
CA VAL A 61 -9.25 -1.30 7.40
C VAL A 61 -8.70 0.12 7.51
N TYR A 62 -7.39 0.23 7.62
CA TYR A 62 -6.68 1.49 7.57
C TYR A 62 -5.80 1.54 6.32
N ARG A 63 -5.65 2.73 5.77
CA ARG A 63 -4.71 3.07 4.71
C ARG A 63 -3.56 3.84 5.34
N VAL A 64 -2.34 3.40 5.08
CA VAL A 64 -1.12 4.00 5.61
C VAL A 64 -0.14 4.23 4.46
N ARG A 65 0.58 5.36 4.47
CA ARG A 65 1.66 5.65 3.53
C ARG A 65 3.03 5.54 4.21
N VAL A 66 3.99 4.95 3.52
CA VAL A 66 5.39 4.85 3.95
C VAL A 66 6.26 5.55 2.92
N LYS A 67 7.25 6.32 3.38
CA LYS A 67 8.20 7.01 2.49
C LYS A 67 9.04 5.97 1.74
N ARG A 68 9.09 6.10 0.41
CA ARG A 68 10.01 5.31 -0.42
C ARG A 68 11.43 5.82 -0.22
N SER A 69 12.41 4.94 -0.38
CA SER A 69 13.86 5.12 -0.12
C SER A 69 14.32 4.43 1.16
N GLY A 70 15.62 4.14 1.22
CA GLY A 70 16.28 3.56 2.38
C GLY A 70 16.38 4.55 3.54
N ARG A 71 16.66 4.02 4.74
CA ARG A 71 16.87 4.84 5.93
C ARG A 71 18.33 5.33 5.96
N LYS A 72 18.53 6.64 5.89
CA LYS A 72 19.82 7.26 6.23
C LYS A 72 20.08 7.06 7.73
N ARG A 73 21.31 6.69 8.11
CA ARG A 73 21.70 6.56 9.52
C ARG A 73 21.53 7.93 10.22
N PRO A 74 20.82 8.00 11.37
CA PRO A 74 20.63 9.26 12.08
C PRO A 74 21.92 9.61 12.81
N ILE A 75 22.73 10.44 12.19
CA ILE A 75 24.02 10.91 12.72
C ILE A 75 23.94 12.43 12.78
N SER A 76 24.40 13.04 13.89
CA SER A 76 24.55 14.49 13.98
C SER A 76 25.54 14.96 12.91
N ILE A 77 25.09 15.81 11.98
CA ILE A 77 25.91 16.46 10.93
C ILE A 77 26.53 15.46 9.91
N GLY A 78 26.30 14.15 10.06
CA GLY A 78 26.87 13.12 9.18
C GLY A 78 28.27 12.65 9.57
N VAL A 79 28.78 13.04 10.73
CA VAL A 79 30.10 12.62 11.24
C VAL A 79 29.99 11.29 11.99
N VAL A 80 30.62 10.24 11.47
CA VAL A 80 30.69 8.93 12.14
C VAL A 80 32.01 8.80 12.87
N TYR A 81 31.99 8.86 14.21
CA TYR A 81 33.15 8.61 15.07
C TYR A 81 33.45 7.11 15.22
N ALA A 82 33.65 6.42 14.09
CA ALA A 82 34.02 5.01 14.07
C ALA A 82 35.11 4.79 13.02
N LYS A 83 35.85 3.69 13.15
CA LYS A 83 36.81 3.28 12.13
C LYS A 83 36.05 2.95 10.83
N PRO A 84 36.59 3.32 9.65
CA PRO A 84 36.06 2.83 8.38
C PRO A 84 36.03 1.29 8.40
N THR A 85 34.90 0.73 8.01
CA THR A 85 34.75 -0.71 7.78
C THR A 85 34.82 -0.98 6.28
N ASN A 86 35.43 -2.11 5.89
CA ASN A 86 35.46 -2.58 4.50
C ASN A 86 34.05 -2.84 3.95
#